data_AF-A0A850LVY3-F1
#
_entry.id   AF-A0A850LVY3-F1
#
_cell.length_a   1.000
_cell.length_b   1.000
_cell.length_c   1.000
_cell.angle_alpha   90.00
_cell.angle_beta   90.00
_cell.angle_gamma   90.00
#
_symmetry.space_group_name_H-M   'P 1'
#
loop_
_entity.id
_entity.type
_entity.pdbx_description
1 polymer ?
#
loop_
_entity_poly.entity_id
_entity_poly.type
_entity_poly.pdbx_seq_one_letter_code
_entity_poly.pdbx_strand_id
1 'polypeptide(L)'
;LEVLRREKVELIPTKRTVHVELENFDNMIESQIRKYLQDSFIQNDNANTRKSFSGLVNSVSQYDFKRNALKDLYRNAPDAVRAHEVGLIHLHDLWTSRFCGYCSGWDLRQLIRDGLDLVISAKPAKHLQTILNHMINFIVTVQREWAGALAFSDVDVLLAPFVRVDDLNYKQVKQHIQNFVFNLNFPTRYGDQPPFINITLDLALPERYKGVPALLGGQEQSFTYDQLKEEMDLINRAFIEVIQEGDAKGNPFTFPIPTIALDKDFEYDSEIGRLLMELTAKKGSPYFLNYNVDYLQPDSNLSMCCRLRIDYNEIEKHSGGLWAIGENTGSIGVVSLNMPRIGFLSRKNGDLFGNLDKVLEIARKQLKHKRKVITHSLNNGLLPTTQHTLCSGFMNHFNTIGVVGFHDFCMNYIDQPIYSIAGRALTKKVLRYMREKIADFQREDKMLYNLEQTPAEKTAGRFAFHDYQDFGDAAHYSINDDGVLEYTNSTHLPVDYKGLVDKIRIEGEFHREFTGGCITHLFMDEISNVEGLTKFIKKTAENSDLSYFSITPTLSVCLNCKKTLIGNFPSCPICNTQTIIWSRVTGYYRPVERWNPAKKAEFKLRTTYHI
;
A
#
# COMPACT_ATOMS: atom_id res chain seq x y z
N LEU A 1 -29.07 14.32 32.31
CA LEU A 1 -30.23 14.41 31.39
C LEU A 1 -31.07 15.69 31.58
N GLU A 2 -31.03 16.34 32.74
CA GLU A 2 -31.71 17.65 32.95
C GLU A 2 -30.81 18.89 32.71
N VAL A 3 -29.52 18.69 32.42
CA VAL A 3 -28.57 19.77 32.01
C VAL A 3 -28.63 20.04 30.49
N LEU A 4 -29.45 19.29 29.73
CA LEU A 4 -29.50 19.33 28.26
C LEU A 4 -30.68 20.12 27.66
N ARG A 5 -31.33 21.02 28.41
CA ARG A 5 -32.54 21.74 27.95
C ARG A 5 -32.47 23.26 27.87
N ARG A 6 -31.31 23.89 28.08
CA ARG A 6 -31.16 25.34 27.90
C ARG A 6 -29.88 25.66 27.16
N GLU A 7 -29.95 25.68 25.84
CA GLU A 7 -29.16 26.54 24.95
C GLU A 7 -29.52 26.23 23.48
N LYS A 8 -30.64 26.80 23.03
CA LYS A 8 -30.83 27.15 21.62
C LYS A 8 -30.86 28.67 21.56
N VAL A 9 -29.68 29.26 21.44
CA VAL A 9 -29.50 30.62 20.94
C VAL A 9 -28.77 30.46 19.62
N GLU A 10 -29.47 30.69 18.51
CA GLU A 10 -28.82 30.94 17.23
C GLU A 10 -28.02 32.24 17.37
N LEU A 11 -26.73 32.13 17.67
CA LEU A 11 -25.80 33.24 17.60
C LEU A 11 -25.48 33.49 16.13
N ILE A 12 -26.10 34.51 15.54
CA ILE A 12 -25.61 35.12 14.31
C ILE A 12 -24.23 35.72 14.64
N PRO A 13 -23.12 35.25 14.05
CA PRO A 13 -21.80 35.75 14.39
C PRO A 13 -21.69 37.25 14.03
N THR A 14 -21.27 38.07 14.99
CA THR A 14 -21.09 39.51 14.75
C THR A 14 -19.95 39.76 13.75
N LYS A 15 -20.00 40.85 12.97
CA LYS A 15 -18.93 41.22 12.01
C LYS A 15 -17.51 41.18 12.62
N ARG A 16 -17.39 41.54 13.90
CA ARG A 16 -16.11 41.54 14.64
C ARG A 16 -15.60 40.13 14.94
N THR A 17 -16.49 39.20 15.28
CA THR A 17 -16.15 37.79 15.48
C THR A 17 -15.73 37.15 14.15
N VAL A 18 -16.44 37.45 13.06
CA VAL A 18 -16.08 36.98 11.72
C VAL A 18 -14.71 37.53 11.27
N HIS A 19 -14.41 38.80 11.54
CA HIS A 19 -13.09 39.37 11.23
C HIS A 19 -11.94 38.72 12.02
N VAL A 20 -12.11 38.46 13.32
CA VAL A 20 -11.07 37.80 14.12
C VAL A 20 -10.86 36.34 13.71
N GLU A 21 -11.93 35.62 13.34
CA GLU A 21 -11.81 34.26 12.81
C GLU A 21 -11.13 34.22 11.43
N LEU A 22 -11.41 35.19 10.55
CA LEU A 22 -10.76 35.35 9.26
C LEU A 22 -9.27 35.70 9.41
N GLU A 23 -8.92 36.67 10.26
CA GLU A 23 -7.52 37.03 10.51
C GLU A 23 -6.71 35.86 11.08
N ASN A 24 -7.29 35.08 11.99
CA ASN A 24 -6.64 33.88 12.51
C ASN A 24 -6.47 32.78 11.45
N PHE A 25 -7.39 32.68 10.50
CA PHE A 25 -7.31 31.74 9.38
C PHE A 25 -6.24 32.16 8.37
N ASP A 26 -6.18 33.45 8.03
CA ASP A 26 -5.18 34.00 7.11
C ASP A 26 -3.76 33.84 7.67
N ASN A 27 -3.57 34.18 8.95
CA ASN A 27 -2.31 33.99 9.66
C ASN A 27 -1.87 32.51 9.70
N MET A 28 -2.82 31.59 9.80
CA MET A 28 -2.58 30.16 9.82
C MET A 28 -2.14 29.63 8.45
N ILE A 29 -2.82 30.04 7.37
CA ILE A 29 -2.43 29.69 6.00
C ILE A 29 -1.03 30.24 5.69
N GLU A 30 -0.78 31.51 6.00
CA GLU A 30 0.53 32.15 5.84
C GLU A 30 1.63 31.41 6.62
N SER A 31 1.34 30.95 7.83
CA SER A 31 2.27 30.13 8.61
C SER A 31 2.60 28.83 7.90
N GLN A 32 1.60 28.11 7.38
CA GLN A 32 1.81 26.85 6.68
C GLN A 32 2.58 27.03 5.36
N ILE A 33 2.32 28.14 4.64
CA ILE A 33 3.09 28.51 3.45
C ILE A 33 4.56 28.72 3.82
N ARG A 34 4.85 29.54 4.83
CA ARG A 34 6.24 29.81 5.27
C ARG A 34 6.95 28.53 5.68
N LYS A 35 6.28 27.68 6.48
CA LYS A 35 6.80 26.39 6.90
C LYS A 35 7.16 25.51 5.71
N TYR A 36 6.24 25.32 4.75
CA TYR A 36 6.54 24.51 3.57
C TYR A 36 7.71 25.08 2.75
N LEU A 37 7.81 26.40 2.62
CA LEU A 37 8.88 27.04 1.86
C LEU A 37 10.27 26.91 2.51
N GLN A 38 10.33 26.79 3.84
CA GLN A 38 11.57 26.80 4.61
C GLN A 38 11.98 25.43 5.17
N ASP A 39 11.03 24.53 5.42
CA ASP A 39 11.25 23.30 6.17
C ASP A 39 11.32 22.07 5.24
N SER A 40 12.51 21.44 5.19
CA SER A 40 12.73 20.22 4.45
C SER A 40 12.02 19.00 5.05
N PHE A 41 11.66 19.04 6.35
CA PHE A 41 10.86 17.99 6.98
C PHE A 41 9.47 17.90 6.35
N ILE A 42 8.79 19.03 6.18
CA ILE A 42 7.46 19.06 5.55
C ILE A 42 7.54 18.65 4.07
N GLN A 43 8.64 19.00 3.40
CA GLN A 43 8.88 18.62 2.00
C GLN A 43 9.16 17.12 1.83
N ASN A 44 9.74 16.46 2.83
CA ASN A 44 10.13 15.04 2.83
C ASN A 44 9.21 14.17 3.70
N ASP A 45 8.05 14.69 4.11
CA ASP A 45 7.08 13.94 4.91
C ASP A 45 6.58 12.72 4.10
N ASN A 46 6.38 12.86 2.78
CA ASN A 46 6.11 11.74 1.89
C ASN A 46 7.23 11.62 0.84
N ALA A 47 7.89 10.46 0.76
CA ALA A 47 8.99 10.25 -0.19
C ALA A 47 8.53 10.32 -1.66
N ASN A 48 7.23 10.23 -1.93
CA ASN A 48 6.61 10.37 -3.25
C ASN A 48 6.47 11.82 -3.73
N THR A 49 6.58 12.82 -2.85
CA THR A 49 6.43 14.25 -3.19
C THR A 49 7.74 14.94 -3.53
N ARG A 50 7.64 16.13 -4.14
CA ARG A 50 8.80 17.04 -4.32
C ARG A 50 8.37 18.48 -4.02
N LYS A 51 9.32 19.29 -3.53
CA LYS A 51 9.09 20.73 -3.38
C LYS A 51 8.67 21.34 -4.71
N SER A 52 7.41 21.75 -4.76
CA SER A 52 6.76 22.33 -5.93
C SER A 52 5.60 23.23 -5.48
N PHE A 53 5.08 24.03 -6.40
CA PHE A 53 3.84 24.80 -6.17
C PHE A 53 2.65 23.88 -5.89
N SER A 54 2.54 22.78 -6.64
CA SER A 54 1.59 21.71 -6.39
C SER A 54 1.67 21.15 -4.96
N GLY A 55 2.88 20.82 -4.50
CA GLY A 55 3.09 20.35 -3.13
C GLY A 55 2.79 21.40 -2.07
N LEU A 56 2.96 22.70 -2.37
CA LEU A 56 2.56 23.78 -1.49
C LEU A 56 1.03 23.82 -1.32
N VAL A 57 0.30 23.83 -2.44
CA VAL A 57 -1.17 23.82 -2.45
C VAL A 57 -1.70 22.58 -1.70
N ASN A 58 -1.09 21.43 -1.96
CA ASN A 58 -1.41 20.17 -1.27
C ASN A 58 -1.16 20.26 0.24
N SER A 59 0.02 20.76 0.65
CA SER A 59 0.39 20.93 2.07
C SER A 59 -0.59 21.84 2.82
N VAL A 60 -0.97 22.98 2.23
CA VAL A 60 -1.94 23.91 2.82
C VAL A 60 -3.33 23.25 2.91
N SER A 61 -3.78 22.62 1.83
CA SER A 61 -5.10 21.94 1.79
C SER A 61 -5.19 20.81 2.81
N GLN A 62 -4.15 19.97 2.90
CA GLN A 62 -4.08 18.89 3.87
C GLN A 62 -4.13 19.40 5.31
N TYR A 63 -3.44 20.50 5.60
CA TYR A 63 -3.42 21.07 6.95
C TYR A 63 -4.83 21.50 7.39
N ASP A 64 -5.55 22.26 6.56
CA ASP A 64 -6.91 22.69 6.88
C ASP A 64 -7.90 21.51 6.93
N PHE A 65 -7.83 20.62 5.94
CA PHE A 65 -8.76 19.48 5.86
C PHE A 65 -8.57 18.52 7.04
N LYS A 66 -7.34 18.27 7.52
CA LYS A 66 -7.10 17.47 8.74
C LYS A 66 -7.76 18.11 9.96
N ARG A 67 -7.56 19.42 10.14
CA ARG A 67 -8.13 20.17 11.28
C ARG A 67 -9.65 20.07 11.30
N ASN A 68 -10.27 20.29 10.14
CA ASN A 68 -11.73 20.24 10.00
C ASN A 68 -12.27 18.81 10.07
N ALA A 69 -11.50 17.81 9.63
CA ALA A 69 -11.85 16.40 9.79
C ALA A 69 -11.94 16.01 11.26
N LEU A 70 -10.94 16.34 12.07
CA LEU A 70 -10.96 16.05 13.50
C LEU A 70 -12.12 16.74 14.22
N LYS A 71 -12.43 18.01 13.88
CA LYS A 71 -13.58 18.73 14.46
C LYS A 71 -14.92 18.04 14.18
N ASP A 72 -15.14 17.59 12.95
CA ASP A 72 -16.39 16.93 12.58
C ASP A 72 -16.46 15.49 13.08
N LEU A 73 -15.33 14.77 13.09
CA LEU A 73 -15.22 13.46 13.74
C LEU A 73 -15.49 13.58 15.24
N TYR A 74 -15.04 14.64 15.91
CA TYR A 74 -15.25 14.83 17.34
C TYR A 74 -16.73 14.86 17.70
N ARG A 75 -17.59 15.43 16.83
CA ARG A 75 -19.05 15.47 17.06
C ARG A 75 -19.68 14.09 17.03
N ASN A 76 -19.20 13.21 16.17
CA ASN A 76 -19.83 11.91 15.89
C ASN A 76 -19.14 10.74 16.59
N ALA A 77 -17.89 10.94 16.99
CA ALA A 77 -16.94 9.88 17.26
C ALA A 77 -15.81 10.33 18.24
N PRO A 78 -16.14 11.02 19.35
CA PRO A 78 -15.16 11.73 20.18
C PRO A 78 -14.10 10.83 20.81
N ASP A 79 -14.45 9.58 21.14
CA ASP A 79 -13.51 8.62 21.74
C ASP A 79 -12.32 8.33 20.83
N ALA A 80 -12.52 8.29 19.52
CA ALA A 80 -11.42 8.02 18.61
C ALA A 80 -10.61 9.25 18.26
N VAL A 81 -11.22 10.44 18.25
CA VAL A 81 -10.45 11.68 18.12
C VAL A 81 -9.50 11.77 19.31
N ARG A 82 -9.99 11.54 20.53
CA ARG A 82 -9.13 11.46 21.72
C ARG A 82 -8.08 10.36 21.60
N ALA A 83 -8.47 9.14 21.23
CA ALA A 83 -7.54 8.03 21.07
C ALA A 83 -6.48 8.31 19.98
N HIS A 84 -6.84 9.04 18.92
CA HIS A 84 -5.91 9.48 17.89
C HIS A 84 -4.93 10.51 18.45
N GLU A 85 -5.44 11.58 19.07
CA GLU A 85 -4.66 12.70 19.61
C GLU A 85 -3.63 12.24 20.64
N VAL A 86 -4.02 11.34 21.56
CA VAL A 86 -3.08 10.81 22.56
C VAL A 86 -2.11 9.80 21.96
N GLY A 87 -2.40 9.21 20.79
CA GLY A 87 -1.53 8.22 20.15
C GLY A 87 -1.84 6.76 20.52
N LEU A 88 -3.06 6.45 20.97
CA LEU A 88 -3.53 5.08 21.19
C LEU A 88 -3.90 4.38 19.86
N ILE A 89 -4.45 5.16 18.93
CA ILE A 89 -4.73 4.72 17.55
C ILE A 89 -4.20 5.75 16.55
N HIS A 90 -4.14 5.37 15.28
CA HIS A 90 -3.87 6.26 14.18
C HIS A 90 -4.97 6.17 13.13
N LEU A 91 -5.57 7.31 12.81
CA LEU A 91 -6.54 7.44 11.73
C LEU A 91 -5.76 7.82 10.48
N HIS A 92 -5.69 6.90 9.52
CA HIS A 92 -4.95 7.15 8.27
C HIS A 92 -5.74 8.10 7.37
N ASP A 93 -4.98 8.88 6.59
CA ASP A 93 -5.48 9.80 5.57
C ASP A 93 -6.60 10.73 6.06
N LEU A 94 -6.41 11.30 7.26
CA LEU A 94 -7.39 12.20 7.88
C LEU A 94 -7.86 13.34 6.95
N TRP A 95 -6.97 13.84 6.09
CA TRP A 95 -7.29 14.93 5.16
C TRP A 95 -8.33 14.55 4.09
N THR A 96 -8.38 13.29 3.66
CA THR A 96 -9.39 12.75 2.72
C THR A 96 -10.51 12.00 3.41
N SER A 97 -10.38 11.72 4.71
CA SER A 97 -11.25 10.80 5.46
C SER A 97 -12.76 11.10 5.40
N ARG A 98 -13.13 12.35 5.07
CA ARG A 98 -14.51 12.82 4.92
C ARG A 98 -15.06 12.74 3.49
N PHE A 99 -14.21 12.46 2.52
CA PHE A 99 -14.54 12.65 1.10
C PHE A 99 -14.46 11.35 0.34
N CYS A 100 -13.40 10.55 0.54
CA CYS A 100 -13.16 9.34 -0.24
C CYS A 100 -12.59 8.15 0.54
N GLY A 101 -12.59 6.99 -0.13
CA GLY A 101 -12.02 5.74 0.35
C GLY A 101 -10.48 5.75 0.35
N TYR A 102 -9.89 4.65 0.87
CA TYR A 102 -8.44 4.52 0.97
C TYR A 102 -7.85 3.98 -0.32
N CYS A 103 -8.06 2.71 -0.65
CA CYS A 103 -7.49 2.06 -1.83
C CYS A 103 -8.53 1.15 -2.52
N SER A 104 -8.31 0.86 -3.81
CA SER A 104 -9.17 -0.04 -4.57
C SER A 104 -8.42 -0.69 -5.74
N GLY A 105 -8.78 -1.91 -6.08
CA GLY A 105 -8.50 -2.50 -7.39
C GLY A 105 -9.70 -2.33 -8.32
N TRP A 106 -9.46 -2.34 -9.62
CA TRP A 106 -10.50 -2.25 -10.66
C TRP A 106 -10.47 -3.48 -11.57
N ASP A 107 -11.66 -3.92 -11.96
CA ASP A 107 -11.84 -4.95 -12.98
C ASP A 107 -11.43 -4.39 -14.36
N LEU A 108 -10.28 -4.83 -14.87
CA LEU A 108 -9.81 -4.42 -16.20
C LEU A 108 -10.72 -4.96 -17.32
N ARG A 109 -11.41 -6.09 -17.12
CA ARG A 109 -12.40 -6.59 -18.09
C ARG A 109 -13.57 -5.64 -18.23
N GLN A 110 -14.00 -4.97 -17.16
CA GLN A 110 -15.02 -3.93 -17.24
C GLN A 110 -14.57 -2.79 -18.16
N LEU A 111 -13.34 -2.29 -18.01
CA LEU A 111 -12.79 -1.25 -18.87
C LEU A 111 -12.68 -1.68 -20.34
N ILE A 112 -12.30 -2.95 -20.58
CA ILE A 112 -12.24 -3.53 -21.93
C ILE A 112 -13.65 -3.68 -22.53
N ARG A 113 -14.65 -4.04 -21.71
CA ARG A 113 -16.02 -4.27 -22.13
C ARG A 113 -16.77 -2.99 -22.46
N ASP A 114 -16.69 -2.02 -21.54
CA ASP A 114 -17.56 -0.86 -21.52
C ASP A 114 -16.90 0.37 -22.18
N GLY A 115 -15.56 0.35 -22.28
CA GLY A 115 -14.78 1.52 -22.67
C GLY A 115 -14.56 2.46 -21.50
N LEU A 116 -14.24 3.72 -21.79
CA LEU A 116 -13.90 4.70 -20.77
C LEU A 116 -14.98 5.78 -20.72
N ASP A 117 -15.82 5.75 -19.69
CA ASP A 117 -16.84 6.77 -19.46
C ASP A 117 -16.41 7.73 -18.35
N LEU A 118 -15.80 8.84 -18.74
CA LEU A 118 -15.37 9.93 -17.84
C LEU A 118 -16.12 11.21 -18.21
N VAL A 119 -15.41 12.36 -18.27
CA VAL A 119 -15.97 13.61 -18.79
C VAL A 119 -16.38 13.47 -20.28
N ILE A 120 -15.67 12.62 -21.02
CA ILE A 120 -15.98 12.22 -22.38
C ILE A 120 -16.07 10.70 -22.38
N SER A 121 -17.04 10.15 -23.09
CA SER A 121 -17.23 8.71 -23.24
C SER A 121 -16.47 8.20 -24.47
N ALA A 122 -15.50 7.31 -24.26
CA ALA A 122 -14.78 6.60 -25.30
C ALA A 122 -15.34 5.17 -25.44
N LYS A 123 -15.59 4.74 -26.68
CA LYS A 123 -16.00 3.36 -26.99
C LYS A 123 -14.96 2.35 -26.53
N PRO A 124 -15.34 1.07 -26.29
CA PRO A 124 -14.40 -0.01 -26.01
C PRO A 124 -13.19 -0.04 -26.94
N ALA A 125 -11.99 -0.17 -26.36
CA ALA A 125 -10.75 -0.19 -27.11
C ALA A 125 -10.65 -1.43 -28.00
N LYS A 126 -10.15 -1.26 -29.24
CA LYS A 126 -9.94 -2.36 -30.20
C LYS A 126 -8.47 -2.67 -30.49
N HIS A 127 -7.56 -1.81 -30.03
CA HIS A 127 -6.12 -1.87 -30.30
C HIS A 127 -5.35 -1.71 -29.00
N LEU A 128 -4.15 -2.32 -28.91
CA LEU A 128 -3.33 -2.35 -27.69
C LEU A 128 -3.02 -0.93 -27.19
N GLN A 129 -2.65 -0.03 -28.09
CA GLN A 129 -2.36 1.37 -27.73
C GLN A 129 -3.57 2.06 -27.09
N THR A 130 -4.77 1.81 -27.60
CA THR A 130 -5.99 2.45 -27.12
C THR A 130 -6.35 1.96 -25.71
N ILE A 131 -6.26 0.65 -25.44
CA ILE A 131 -6.57 0.13 -24.10
C ILE A 131 -5.56 0.61 -23.06
N LEU A 132 -4.27 0.66 -23.39
CA LEU A 132 -3.24 1.23 -22.49
C LEU A 132 -3.51 2.71 -22.21
N ASN A 133 -3.92 3.48 -23.21
CA ASN A 133 -4.33 4.88 -23.02
C ASN A 133 -5.58 5.00 -22.14
N HIS A 134 -6.54 4.09 -22.27
CA HIS A 134 -7.72 4.05 -21.40
C HIS A 134 -7.32 3.77 -19.95
N MET A 135 -6.45 2.79 -19.71
CA MET A 135 -5.93 2.49 -18.38
C MET A 135 -5.22 3.71 -17.76
N ILE A 136 -4.35 4.39 -18.51
CA ILE A 136 -3.65 5.60 -18.03
C ILE A 136 -4.66 6.71 -17.67
N ASN A 137 -5.57 7.04 -18.60
CA ASN A 137 -6.54 8.12 -18.39
C ASN A 137 -7.49 7.80 -17.23
N PHE A 138 -7.89 6.54 -17.09
CA PHE A 138 -8.70 6.06 -15.98
C PHE A 138 -7.99 6.29 -14.65
N ILE A 139 -6.77 5.75 -14.50
CA ILE A 139 -5.97 5.82 -13.28
C ILE A 139 -5.66 7.26 -12.88
N VAL A 140 -5.27 8.09 -13.86
CA VAL A 140 -4.97 9.51 -13.63
C VAL A 140 -6.19 10.31 -13.16
N THR A 141 -7.38 9.87 -13.54
CA THR A 141 -8.64 10.51 -13.14
C THR A 141 -9.07 10.01 -11.77
N VAL A 142 -9.14 8.69 -11.58
CA VAL A 142 -9.67 8.07 -10.36
C VAL A 142 -8.75 8.24 -9.15
N GLN A 143 -7.43 8.42 -9.33
CA GLN A 143 -6.48 8.72 -8.23
C GLN A 143 -6.85 9.98 -7.43
N ARG A 144 -7.70 10.85 -7.97
CA ARG A 144 -8.16 12.08 -7.29
C ARG A 144 -9.34 11.83 -6.37
N GLU A 145 -9.99 10.69 -6.54
CA GLU A 145 -11.17 10.26 -5.78
C GLU A 145 -10.82 9.18 -4.75
N TRP A 146 -9.53 8.90 -4.54
CA TRP A 146 -9.02 7.89 -3.60
C TRP A 146 -7.74 8.40 -2.93
N ALA A 147 -7.48 7.96 -1.70
CA ALA A 147 -6.34 8.46 -0.92
C ALA A 147 -5.03 7.68 -1.16
N GLY A 148 -5.13 6.40 -1.50
CA GLY A 148 -4.04 5.43 -1.55
C GLY A 148 -3.93 4.73 -2.91
N ALA A 149 -3.44 3.49 -2.88
CA ALA A 149 -3.09 2.76 -4.10
C ALA A 149 -4.30 2.34 -4.93
N LEU A 150 -4.05 2.26 -6.23
CA LEU A 150 -4.96 1.75 -7.26
C LEU A 150 -4.36 0.48 -7.86
N ALA A 151 -5.17 -0.46 -8.31
CA ALA A 151 -4.66 -1.69 -8.90
C ALA A 151 -5.45 -2.17 -10.13
N PHE A 152 -4.74 -2.85 -11.03
CA PHE A 152 -5.32 -3.75 -12.03
C PHE A 152 -4.73 -5.15 -11.84
N SER A 153 -5.56 -6.17 -11.97
CA SER A 153 -5.10 -7.57 -11.98
C SER A 153 -5.05 -8.12 -13.40
N ASP A 154 -4.38 -9.25 -13.56
CA ASP A 154 -4.37 -10.08 -14.78
C ASP A 154 -3.97 -9.30 -16.04
N VAL A 155 -3.06 -8.33 -15.90
CA VAL A 155 -2.79 -7.35 -16.95
C VAL A 155 -2.17 -8.00 -18.19
N ASP A 156 -1.28 -8.96 -18.01
CA ASP A 156 -0.68 -9.71 -19.12
C ASP A 156 -1.71 -10.61 -19.83
N VAL A 157 -2.58 -11.29 -19.09
CA VAL A 157 -3.65 -12.13 -19.63
C VAL A 157 -4.67 -11.30 -20.41
N LEU A 158 -5.17 -10.21 -19.81
CA LEU A 158 -6.26 -9.40 -20.36
C LEU A 158 -5.85 -8.52 -21.54
N LEU A 159 -4.56 -8.19 -21.66
CA LEU A 159 -4.04 -7.44 -22.79
C LEU A 159 -3.58 -8.33 -23.97
N ALA A 160 -3.35 -9.62 -23.75
CA ALA A 160 -2.91 -10.56 -24.79
C ALA A 160 -3.81 -10.60 -26.06
N PRO A 161 -5.16 -10.52 -25.98
CA PRO A 161 -6.01 -10.50 -27.17
C PRO A 161 -5.71 -9.33 -28.12
N PHE A 162 -5.30 -8.18 -27.58
CA PHE A 162 -4.98 -7.00 -28.38
C PHE A 162 -3.72 -7.19 -29.19
N VAL A 163 -2.73 -7.90 -28.66
CA VAL A 163 -1.50 -8.25 -29.40
C VAL A 163 -1.82 -9.18 -30.57
N ARG A 164 -2.69 -10.18 -30.36
CA ARG A 164 -3.16 -11.11 -31.40
C ARG A 164 -3.83 -10.37 -32.56
N VAL A 165 -4.83 -9.55 -32.24
CA VAL A 165 -5.70 -8.91 -33.25
C VAL A 165 -4.96 -7.84 -34.03
N ASP A 166 -4.02 -7.14 -33.38
CA ASP A 166 -3.19 -6.12 -34.02
C ASP A 166 -2.00 -6.73 -34.80
N ASP A 167 -1.78 -8.05 -34.71
CA ASP A 167 -0.63 -8.77 -35.30
C ASP A 167 0.72 -8.10 -34.97
N LEU A 168 0.90 -7.75 -33.68
CA LEU A 168 2.05 -6.96 -33.24
C LEU A 168 3.29 -7.82 -33.05
N ASN A 169 4.39 -7.37 -33.65
CA ASN A 169 5.71 -7.91 -33.29
C ASN A 169 6.22 -7.33 -31.96
N TYR A 170 7.26 -7.97 -31.42
CA TYR A 170 7.88 -7.59 -30.15
C TYR A 170 8.27 -6.10 -30.06
N LYS A 171 8.82 -5.52 -31.13
CA LYS A 171 9.26 -4.11 -31.12
C LYS A 171 8.07 -3.16 -30.93
N GLN A 172 6.93 -3.46 -31.55
CA GLN A 172 5.71 -2.67 -31.38
C GLN A 172 5.13 -2.84 -29.97
N VAL A 173 5.04 -4.09 -29.47
CA VAL A 173 4.58 -4.36 -28.09
C VAL A 173 5.46 -3.61 -27.08
N LYS A 174 6.79 -3.71 -27.19
CA LYS A 174 7.75 -2.99 -26.34
C LYS A 174 7.55 -1.48 -26.39
N GLN A 175 7.29 -0.92 -27.57
CA GLN A 175 7.05 0.53 -27.71
C GLN A 175 5.76 0.97 -26.99
N HIS A 176 4.70 0.17 -27.06
CA HIS A 176 3.44 0.45 -26.37
C HIS A 176 3.57 0.32 -24.85
N ILE A 177 4.24 -0.73 -24.37
CA ILE A 177 4.51 -0.92 -22.93
C ILE A 177 5.44 0.17 -22.38
N GLN A 178 6.46 0.57 -23.15
CA GLN A 178 7.32 1.70 -22.79
C GLN A 178 6.50 2.99 -22.61
N ASN A 179 5.61 3.30 -23.57
CA ASN A 179 4.73 4.45 -23.47
C ASN A 179 3.85 4.39 -22.21
N PHE A 180 3.29 3.21 -21.90
CA PHE A 180 2.48 2.98 -20.72
C PHE A 180 3.26 3.25 -19.42
N VAL A 181 4.41 2.59 -19.23
CA VAL A 181 5.24 2.74 -18.03
C VAL A 181 5.69 4.19 -17.82
N PHE A 182 6.11 4.87 -18.88
CA PHE A 182 6.60 6.25 -18.78
C PHE A 182 5.49 7.19 -18.32
N ASN A 183 4.29 7.09 -18.90
CA ASN A 183 3.17 7.95 -18.53
C ASN A 183 2.68 7.74 -17.09
N LEU A 184 2.84 6.53 -16.53
CA LEU A 184 2.50 6.26 -15.13
C LEU A 184 3.53 6.80 -14.11
N ASN A 185 4.73 7.20 -14.56
CA ASN A 185 5.75 7.78 -13.67
C ASN A 185 5.82 9.31 -13.73
N PHE A 186 5.05 9.95 -14.61
CA PHE A 186 4.96 11.41 -14.65
C PHE A 186 3.79 11.93 -13.80
N PRO A 187 4.00 12.99 -13.00
CA PRO A 187 2.92 13.60 -12.24
C PRO A 187 1.94 14.30 -13.18
N THR A 188 0.63 14.07 -13.00
CA THR A 188 -0.42 14.64 -13.86
C THR A 188 -1.26 15.68 -13.12
N ARG A 189 -1.48 16.83 -13.78
CA ARG A 189 -2.36 18.01 -13.52
C ARG A 189 -2.56 18.56 -12.09
N TYR A 190 -2.51 17.77 -11.00
CA TYR A 190 -2.20 18.25 -9.65
C TYR A 190 -0.70 18.20 -9.32
N GLY A 191 0.13 17.54 -10.14
CA GLY A 191 1.56 17.84 -10.33
C GLY A 191 2.54 17.44 -9.21
N ASP A 192 2.05 16.93 -8.08
CA ASP A 192 2.90 16.63 -6.92
C ASP A 192 3.39 15.18 -6.88
N GLN A 193 2.58 14.23 -7.36
CA GLN A 193 2.88 12.79 -7.30
C GLN A 193 2.40 12.06 -8.57
N PRO A 194 3.13 11.05 -9.06
CA PRO A 194 2.59 10.07 -10.01
C PRO A 194 1.52 9.20 -9.33
N PRO A 195 0.60 8.57 -10.10
CA PRO A 195 -0.38 7.66 -9.55
C PRO A 195 0.31 6.50 -8.84
N PHE A 196 -0.14 6.21 -7.62
CA PHE A 196 0.27 5.02 -6.92
C PHE A 196 -0.52 3.84 -7.48
N ILE A 197 0.10 3.12 -8.42
CA ILE A 197 -0.54 2.01 -9.13
C ILE A 197 0.26 0.71 -8.99
N ASN A 198 -0.47 -0.36 -8.76
CA ASN A 198 -0.01 -1.73 -8.76
C ASN A 198 -0.61 -2.47 -9.95
N ILE A 199 0.16 -3.37 -10.55
CA ILE A 199 -0.35 -4.32 -11.54
C ILE A 199 0.03 -5.74 -11.13
N THR A 200 -0.89 -6.67 -11.28
CA THR A 200 -0.59 -8.10 -11.16
C THR A 200 -0.28 -8.66 -12.54
N LEU A 201 0.81 -9.41 -12.63
CA LEU A 201 1.21 -10.20 -13.80
C LEU A 201 1.22 -11.67 -13.38
N ASP A 202 0.47 -12.50 -14.09
CA ASP A 202 0.32 -13.92 -13.75
C ASP A 202 1.47 -14.77 -14.28
N LEU A 203 2.04 -14.41 -15.45
CA LEU A 203 3.09 -15.13 -16.21
C LEU A 203 2.71 -16.52 -16.70
N ALA A 204 2.01 -17.31 -15.88
CA ALA A 204 1.28 -18.50 -16.27
C ALA A 204 -0.20 -18.16 -16.42
N LEU A 205 -0.92 -18.88 -17.29
CA LEU A 205 -2.36 -18.67 -17.42
C LEU A 205 -3.09 -19.20 -16.19
N PRO A 206 -3.84 -18.36 -15.44
CA PRO A 206 -4.64 -18.84 -14.33
C PRO A 206 -5.77 -19.78 -14.81
N GLU A 207 -6.08 -20.82 -14.05
CA GLU A 207 -7.09 -21.83 -14.43
C GLU A 207 -8.47 -21.21 -14.72
N ARG A 208 -8.82 -20.10 -14.05
CA ARG A 208 -10.08 -19.35 -14.28
C ARG A 208 -10.25 -18.79 -15.70
N TYR A 209 -9.18 -18.70 -16.49
CA TYR A 209 -9.20 -18.21 -17.87
C TYR A 209 -9.25 -19.31 -18.92
N LYS A 210 -9.12 -20.57 -18.51
CA LYS A 210 -9.08 -21.71 -19.41
C LYS A 210 -10.43 -21.92 -20.10
N GLY A 211 -10.44 -21.95 -21.43
CA GLY A 211 -11.66 -22.08 -22.22
C GLY A 211 -12.58 -20.85 -22.16
N VAL A 212 -12.16 -19.75 -21.51
CA VAL A 212 -12.93 -18.51 -21.47
C VAL A 212 -12.67 -17.71 -22.75
N PRO A 213 -13.71 -17.29 -23.50
CA PRO A 213 -13.54 -16.44 -24.66
C PRO A 213 -12.77 -15.17 -24.33
N ALA A 214 -11.82 -14.81 -25.19
CA ALA A 214 -11.09 -13.56 -25.05
C ALA A 214 -12.03 -12.37 -25.24
N LEU A 215 -11.80 -11.28 -24.50
CA LEU A 215 -12.59 -10.06 -24.59
C LEU A 215 -11.78 -8.95 -25.26
N LEU A 216 -12.33 -8.32 -26.31
CA LEU A 216 -11.72 -7.20 -27.00
C LEU A 216 -12.80 -6.33 -27.64
N GLY A 217 -12.64 -5.00 -27.62
CA GLY A 217 -13.58 -4.09 -28.29
C GLY A 217 -15.01 -4.19 -27.78
N GLY A 218 -15.22 -4.59 -26.52
CA GLY A 218 -16.54 -4.79 -25.95
C GLY A 218 -17.23 -6.09 -26.35
N GLN A 219 -16.52 -7.03 -27.00
CA GLN A 219 -17.10 -8.26 -27.55
C GLN A 219 -16.22 -9.48 -27.26
N GLU A 220 -16.86 -10.62 -27.01
CA GLU A 220 -16.18 -11.91 -26.95
C GLU A 220 -15.62 -12.27 -28.33
N GLN A 221 -14.43 -12.87 -28.34
CA GLN A 221 -13.74 -13.30 -29.54
C GLN A 221 -13.98 -14.79 -29.79
N SER A 222 -13.70 -15.25 -31.01
CA SER A 222 -13.80 -16.67 -31.37
C SER A 222 -12.71 -17.55 -30.75
N PHE A 223 -11.66 -16.95 -30.19
CA PHE A 223 -10.56 -17.63 -29.50
C PHE A 223 -10.62 -17.37 -28.00
N THR A 224 -9.99 -18.23 -27.23
CA THR A 224 -9.98 -18.23 -25.76
C THR A 224 -8.63 -17.78 -25.21
N TYR A 225 -8.58 -17.37 -23.94
CA TYR A 225 -7.35 -16.88 -23.31
C TYR A 225 -6.24 -17.94 -23.23
N ASP A 226 -6.58 -19.22 -23.13
CA ASP A 226 -5.61 -20.34 -23.12
C ASP A 226 -4.88 -20.55 -24.45
N GLN A 227 -5.31 -19.87 -25.51
CA GLN A 227 -4.62 -19.87 -26.80
C GLN A 227 -3.61 -18.72 -26.94
N LEU A 228 -3.41 -17.88 -25.91
CA LEU A 228 -2.71 -16.58 -26.00
C LEU A 228 -1.33 -16.52 -25.29
N LYS A 229 -0.70 -17.68 -25.06
CA LYS A 229 0.57 -17.74 -24.31
C LYS A 229 1.69 -16.91 -24.94
N GLU A 230 1.81 -16.95 -26.27
CA GLU A 230 2.86 -16.21 -26.98
C GLU A 230 2.70 -14.69 -26.81
N GLU A 231 1.46 -14.20 -26.79
CA GLU A 231 1.14 -12.77 -26.65
C GLU A 231 1.35 -12.30 -25.22
N MET A 232 0.97 -13.13 -24.24
CA MET A 232 1.29 -12.91 -22.84
C MET A 232 2.82 -12.80 -22.66
N ASP A 233 3.59 -13.69 -23.28
CA ASP A 233 5.05 -13.66 -23.21
C ASP A 233 5.65 -12.40 -23.86
N LEU A 234 5.09 -11.93 -24.98
CA LEU A 234 5.50 -10.66 -25.59
C LEU A 234 5.27 -9.47 -24.65
N ILE A 235 4.11 -9.42 -23.97
CA ILE A 235 3.79 -8.36 -22.99
C ILE A 235 4.73 -8.45 -21.79
N ASN A 236 4.90 -9.64 -21.21
CA ASN A 236 5.73 -9.86 -20.04
C ASN A 236 7.20 -9.53 -20.32
N ARG A 237 7.74 -10.00 -21.46
CA ARG A 237 9.09 -9.65 -21.90
C ARG A 237 9.27 -8.14 -22.07
N ALA A 238 8.34 -7.49 -22.78
CA ALA A 238 8.37 -6.06 -23.01
C ALA A 238 8.37 -5.27 -21.71
N PHE A 239 7.49 -5.65 -20.77
CA PHE A 239 7.39 -5.01 -19.47
C PHE A 239 8.66 -5.19 -18.64
N ILE A 240 9.18 -6.41 -18.54
CA ILE A 240 10.42 -6.73 -17.80
C ILE A 240 11.60 -5.92 -18.35
N GLU A 241 11.79 -5.91 -19.68
CA GLU A 241 12.89 -5.17 -20.31
C GLU A 241 12.77 -3.66 -20.09
N VAL A 242 11.57 -3.08 -20.22
CA VAL A 242 11.36 -1.64 -19.98
C VAL A 242 11.67 -1.26 -18.52
N ILE A 243 11.20 -2.05 -17.55
CA ILE A 243 11.49 -1.78 -16.13
C ILE A 243 12.98 -1.94 -15.84
N GLN A 244 13.64 -2.93 -16.45
CA GLN A 244 15.08 -3.17 -16.28
C GLN A 244 15.94 -2.05 -16.88
N GLU A 245 15.55 -1.47 -18.01
CA GLU A 245 16.25 -0.35 -18.65
C GLU A 245 16.25 0.91 -17.76
N GLY A 246 15.12 1.18 -17.09
CA GLY A 246 14.95 2.38 -16.27
C GLY A 246 14.75 3.66 -17.09
N ASP A 247 14.82 4.83 -16.43
CA ASP A 247 14.64 6.12 -17.10
C ASP A 247 15.89 6.56 -17.90
N ALA A 248 15.79 7.70 -18.59
CA ALA A 248 16.88 8.26 -19.40
C ALA A 248 18.18 8.60 -18.62
N LYS A 249 18.16 8.55 -17.29
CA LYS A 249 19.31 8.76 -16.39
C LYS A 249 19.74 7.46 -15.70
N GLY A 250 19.08 6.33 -15.98
CA GLY A 250 19.30 5.05 -15.31
C GLY A 250 18.67 4.96 -13.92
N ASN A 251 17.69 5.81 -13.58
CA ASN A 251 16.92 5.63 -12.35
C ASN A 251 15.95 4.45 -12.52
N PRO A 252 15.66 3.70 -11.45
CA PRO A 252 14.57 2.73 -11.46
C PRO A 252 13.21 3.43 -11.60
N PHE A 253 12.24 2.77 -12.23
CA PHE A 253 10.85 3.20 -12.18
C PHE A 253 10.24 2.83 -10.82
N THR A 254 9.36 3.70 -10.31
CA THR A 254 8.61 3.43 -9.08
C THR A 254 7.28 2.75 -9.39
N PHE A 255 6.64 3.12 -10.50
CA PHE A 255 5.31 2.64 -10.90
C PHE A 255 5.30 2.08 -12.34
N PRO A 256 4.31 1.28 -12.72
CA PRO A 256 3.46 0.53 -11.79
C PRO A 256 4.33 -0.44 -10.97
N ILE A 257 3.89 -0.74 -9.75
CA ILE A 257 4.53 -1.77 -8.93
C ILE A 257 4.09 -3.13 -9.48
N PRO A 258 5.02 -3.98 -9.97
CA PRO A 258 4.65 -5.29 -10.49
C PRO A 258 4.57 -6.31 -9.36
N THR A 259 3.38 -6.89 -9.21
CA THR A 259 3.12 -8.05 -8.36
C THR A 259 3.09 -9.30 -9.24
N ILE A 260 3.93 -10.27 -8.91
CA ILE A 260 4.04 -11.54 -9.63
C ILE A 260 3.35 -12.62 -8.83
N ALA A 261 2.40 -13.32 -9.47
CA ALA A 261 1.82 -14.52 -8.91
C ALA A 261 2.84 -15.67 -8.94
N LEU A 262 3.15 -16.25 -7.78
CA LEU A 262 3.90 -17.49 -7.65
C LEU A 262 2.93 -18.59 -7.27
N ASP A 263 2.37 -19.26 -8.27
CA ASP A 263 1.62 -20.50 -8.08
C ASP A 263 2.53 -21.72 -8.25
N LYS A 264 1.93 -22.91 -8.22
CA LYS A 264 2.61 -24.20 -8.40
C LYS A 264 3.10 -24.44 -9.83
N ASP A 265 2.52 -23.74 -10.80
CA ASP A 265 2.73 -23.92 -12.24
C ASP A 265 3.73 -22.88 -12.79
N PHE A 266 4.25 -21.99 -11.93
CA PHE A 266 5.22 -20.96 -12.27
C PHE A 266 6.52 -21.52 -12.87
N GLU A 267 6.79 -21.18 -14.12
CA GLU A 267 7.93 -21.68 -14.88
C GLU A 267 9.21 -20.83 -14.69
N TYR A 268 9.94 -21.08 -13.61
CA TYR A 268 11.21 -20.38 -13.32
C TYR A 268 12.27 -20.49 -14.45
N ASP A 269 12.30 -21.61 -15.17
CA ASP A 269 13.28 -21.90 -16.22
C ASP A 269 12.83 -21.44 -17.62
N SER A 270 11.65 -20.86 -17.76
CA SER A 270 11.20 -20.25 -19.02
C SER A 270 12.05 -19.01 -19.37
N GLU A 271 12.00 -18.55 -20.62
CA GLU A 271 12.67 -17.29 -21.02
C GLU A 271 12.20 -16.12 -20.15
N ILE A 272 10.88 -16.01 -19.95
CA ILE A 272 10.26 -14.97 -19.12
C ILE A 272 10.65 -15.12 -17.65
N GLY A 273 10.63 -16.35 -17.12
CA GLY A 273 11.05 -16.66 -15.76
C GLY A 273 12.49 -16.21 -15.49
N ARG A 274 13.43 -16.54 -16.38
CA ARG A 274 14.83 -16.10 -16.27
C ARG A 274 14.97 -14.58 -16.34
N LEU A 275 14.30 -13.92 -17.28
CA LEU A 275 14.29 -12.46 -17.40
C LEU A 275 13.74 -11.79 -16.14
N LEU A 276 12.69 -12.34 -15.53
CA LEU A 276 12.12 -11.81 -14.30
C LEU A 276 13.08 -11.96 -13.11
N MET A 277 13.78 -13.10 -13.00
CA MET A 277 14.79 -13.31 -11.97
C MET A 277 15.98 -12.36 -12.15
N GLU A 278 16.40 -12.10 -13.39
CA GLU A 278 17.40 -11.07 -13.68
C GLU A 278 16.94 -9.66 -13.27
N LEU A 279 15.70 -9.28 -13.60
CA LEU A 279 15.12 -8.02 -13.18
C LEU A 279 15.10 -7.90 -11.65
N THR A 280 14.73 -8.97 -10.96
CA THR A 280 14.69 -9.03 -9.49
C THR A 280 16.09 -8.82 -8.91
N ALA A 281 17.11 -9.49 -9.45
CA ALA A 281 18.49 -9.30 -9.03
C ALA A 281 19.00 -7.87 -9.29
N LYS A 282 18.69 -7.30 -10.46
CA LYS A 282 19.24 -6.01 -10.90
C LYS A 282 18.53 -4.80 -10.33
N LYS A 283 17.22 -4.88 -10.09
CA LYS A 283 16.37 -3.74 -9.73
C LYS A 283 15.51 -3.98 -8.50
N GLY A 284 15.31 -5.24 -8.09
CA GLY A 284 14.42 -5.56 -6.98
C GLY A 284 12.97 -5.20 -7.20
N SER A 285 12.56 -4.80 -8.41
CA SER A 285 11.25 -4.19 -8.68
C SER A 285 10.05 -5.09 -8.38
N PRO A 286 10.09 -6.40 -8.71
CA PRO A 286 8.97 -7.31 -8.46
C PRO A 286 8.66 -7.53 -6.99
N TYR A 287 7.38 -7.75 -6.74
CA TYR A 287 6.85 -8.36 -5.54
C TYR A 287 6.34 -9.76 -5.86
N PHE A 288 6.40 -10.66 -4.89
CA PHE A 288 6.00 -12.05 -5.08
C PHE A 288 4.81 -12.38 -4.18
N LEU A 289 3.68 -12.64 -4.82
CA LEU A 289 2.45 -13.13 -4.20
C LEU A 289 2.47 -14.65 -4.23
N ASN A 290 2.60 -15.26 -3.06
CA ASN A 290 2.83 -16.69 -2.93
C ASN A 290 1.51 -17.45 -2.77
N TYR A 291 1.06 -18.08 -3.83
CA TYR A 291 -0.11 -18.96 -3.82
C TYR A 291 0.22 -20.42 -3.49
N ASN A 292 1.48 -20.74 -3.15
CA ASN A 292 1.87 -22.08 -2.69
C ASN A 292 1.51 -22.35 -1.22
N VAL A 293 1.02 -21.34 -0.47
CA VAL A 293 0.57 -21.51 0.92
C VAL A 293 -0.86 -22.03 0.98
N ASP A 294 -1.14 -22.90 1.96
CA ASP A 294 -2.44 -23.57 2.12
C ASP A 294 -3.61 -22.63 2.50
N TYR A 295 -3.31 -21.46 3.06
CA TYR A 295 -4.30 -20.52 3.56
C TYR A 295 -4.68 -19.40 2.58
N LEU A 296 -4.13 -19.42 1.36
CA LEU A 296 -4.48 -18.53 0.25
C LEU A 296 -4.92 -19.34 -0.94
N GLN A 297 -5.95 -18.85 -1.62
CA GLN A 297 -6.42 -19.45 -2.87
C GLN A 297 -6.00 -18.54 -4.03
N PRO A 298 -5.53 -19.07 -5.17
CA PRO A 298 -5.22 -18.25 -6.36
C PRO A 298 -6.38 -17.34 -6.79
N ASP A 299 -7.61 -17.82 -6.60
CA ASP A 299 -8.81 -17.06 -6.91
C ASP A 299 -9.22 -16.08 -5.79
N SER A 300 -8.57 -16.06 -4.62
CA SER A 300 -8.94 -15.16 -3.50
C SER A 300 -8.78 -13.66 -3.78
N ASN A 301 -8.10 -13.28 -4.87
CA ASN A 301 -8.04 -11.92 -5.40
C ASN A 301 -9.19 -11.59 -6.38
N LEU A 302 -10.29 -12.35 -6.27
CA LEU A 302 -11.46 -12.39 -7.15
C LEU A 302 -11.76 -11.11 -7.93
N SER A 303 -12.10 -11.31 -9.20
CA SER A 303 -12.95 -10.45 -10.00
C SER A 303 -14.31 -10.26 -9.33
N MET A 304 -14.42 -9.31 -8.39
CA MET A 304 -15.69 -8.95 -7.77
C MET A 304 -16.55 -8.20 -8.80
N CYS A 305 -17.17 -8.96 -9.72
CA CYS A 305 -18.14 -8.44 -10.67
C CYS A 305 -19.29 -7.76 -9.91
N CYS A 306 -19.97 -6.79 -10.51
CA CYS A 306 -21.08 -6.01 -9.93
C CYS A 306 -22.22 -6.84 -9.29
N ARG A 307 -22.23 -8.17 -9.50
CA ARG A 307 -23.21 -9.14 -9.03
C ARG A 307 -22.68 -10.13 -7.98
N LEU A 308 -21.35 -10.24 -7.80
CA LEU A 308 -20.71 -11.09 -6.81
C LEU A 308 -20.53 -10.33 -5.50
N ARG A 309 -20.83 -10.99 -4.39
CA ARG A 309 -20.76 -10.43 -3.03
C ARG A 309 -19.92 -11.35 -2.17
N ILE A 310 -19.00 -10.77 -1.41
CA ILE A 310 -18.25 -11.49 -0.37
C ILE A 310 -19.24 -11.89 0.73
N ASP A 311 -19.22 -13.15 1.15
CA ASP A 311 -20.07 -13.63 2.23
C ASP A 311 -19.58 -13.07 3.57
N TYR A 312 -20.43 -12.32 4.28
CA TYR A 312 -20.13 -11.81 5.61
C TYR A 312 -19.98 -12.91 6.66
N ASN A 313 -20.44 -14.13 6.39
CA ASN A 313 -20.31 -15.27 7.29
C ASN A 313 -18.92 -15.91 7.25
N GLU A 314 -18.15 -15.68 6.19
CA GLU A 314 -16.78 -16.17 6.03
C GLU A 314 -15.79 -15.00 6.11
N ILE A 315 -14.69 -15.15 6.84
CA ILE A 315 -13.58 -14.20 6.69
C ILE A 315 -12.79 -14.63 5.47
N GLU A 316 -13.04 -13.97 4.34
CA GLU A 316 -12.16 -14.10 3.20
C GLU A 316 -10.77 -13.57 3.56
N LYS A 317 -9.76 -14.39 3.30
CA LYS A 317 -8.37 -13.96 3.33
C LYS A 317 -7.98 -13.53 1.94
N HIS A 318 -7.51 -12.30 1.84
CA HIS A 318 -6.87 -11.80 0.63
C HIS A 318 -5.44 -11.39 0.96
N SER A 319 -4.50 -11.78 0.10
CA SER A 319 -3.07 -11.49 0.28
C SER A 319 -2.65 -10.22 -0.45
N GLY A 320 -1.71 -9.47 0.14
CA GLY A 320 -0.98 -8.40 -0.53
C GLY A 320 -1.44 -6.96 -0.21
N GLY A 321 -2.62 -6.75 0.38
CA GLY A 321 -3.01 -5.46 0.97
C GLY A 321 -2.93 -4.28 0.01
N LEU A 322 -2.36 -3.16 0.49
CA LEU A 322 -2.07 -1.97 -0.35
C LEU A 322 -1.27 -2.29 -1.63
N TRP A 323 -0.54 -3.40 -1.67
CA TRP A 323 0.41 -3.73 -2.73
C TRP A 323 -0.10 -4.80 -3.72
N ALA A 324 -1.17 -5.51 -3.40
CA ALA A 324 -1.87 -6.42 -4.32
C ALA A 324 -3.36 -6.44 -3.95
N ILE A 325 -4.10 -5.49 -4.51
CA ILE A 325 -5.54 -5.31 -4.21
C ILE A 325 -6.34 -6.11 -5.25
N GLY A 326 -7.30 -6.91 -4.79
CA GLY A 326 -8.24 -7.61 -5.66
C GLY A 326 -9.14 -6.66 -6.47
N GLU A 327 -9.80 -7.18 -7.50
CA GLU A 327 -10.61 -6.35 -8.40
C GLU A 327 -11.93 -5.93 -7.74
N ASN A 328 -12.33 -4.66 -7.94
CA ASN A 328 -13.54 -4.05 -7.38
C ASN A 328 -13.70 -4.24 -5.84
N THR A 329 -12.56 -4.40 -5.16
CA THR A 329 -12.43 -4.45 -3.71
C THR A 329 -11.25 -3.58 -3.29
N GLY A 330 -11.03 -3.44 -1.98
CA GLY A 330 -10.03 -2.58 -1.38
C GLY A 330 -10.44 -2.19 0.02
N SER A 331 -10.03 -1.01 0.47
CA SER A 331 -10.35 -0.53 1.81
C SER A 331 -10.99 0.85 1.80
N ILE A 332 -12.01 1.04 2.63
CA ILE A 332 -12.61 2.36 2.88
C ILE A 332 -11.70 3.23 3.75
N GLY A 333 -10.78 2.63 4.50
CA GLY A 333 -9.97 3.31 5.48
C GLY A 333 -9.28 2.35 6.44
N VAL A 334 -8.15 2.80 6.98
CA VAL A 334 -7.33 2.07 7.94
C VAL A 334 -7.32 2.79 9.28
N VAL A 335 -7.51 2.05 10.36
CA VAL A 335 -7.21 2.50 11.72
C VAL A 335 -6.15 1.59 12.31
N SER A 336 -4.96 2.12 12.58
CA SER A 336 -3.87 1.34 13.19
C SER A 336 -3.84 1.47 14.70
N LEU A 337 -3.61 0.35 15.39
CA LEU A 337 -3.52 0.27 16.84
C LEU A 337 -2.05 0.39 17.28
N ASN A 338 -1.80 1.19 18.31
CA ASN A 338 -0.50 1.29 18.97
C ASN A 338 -0.33 0.10 19.92
N MET A 339 0.23 -1.00 19.41
CA MET A 339 0.42 -2.21 20.20
C MET A 339 1.38 -2.00 21.38
N PRO A 340 2.53 -1.29 21.24
CA PRO A 340 3.43 -0.98 22.34
C PRO A 340 2.74 -0.36 23.54
N ARG A 341 1.96 0.71 23.32
CA ARG A 341 1.15 1.34 24.38
C ARG A 341 0.17 0.37 25.03
N ILE A 342 -0.55 -0.42 24.22
CA ILE A 342 -1.51 -1.42 24.76
C ILE A 342 -0.77 -2.41 25.66
N GLY A 343 0.41 -2.89 25.24
CA GLY A 343 1.26 -3.78 26.05
C GLY A 343 1.71 -3.15 27.35
N PHE A 344 2.24 -1.92 27.29
CA PHE A 344 2.71 -1.19 28.46
C PHE A 344 1.59 -0.96 29.49
N LEU A 345 0.43 -0.48 29.04
CA LEU A 345 -0.72 -0.23 29.91
C LEU A 345 -1.30 -1.52 30.48
N SER A 346 -1.28 -2.60 29.70
CA SER A 346 -1.82 -3.90 30.10
C SER A 346 -0.92 -4.66 31.07
N ARG A 347 0.40 -4.41 31.05
CA ARG A 347 1.33 -5.00 32.02
C ARG A 347 0.99 -4.58 33.46
N LYS A 348 0.57 -3.33 33.64
CA LYS A 348 0.26 -2.77 34.97
C LYS A 348 -1.04 -3.32 35.56
N ASN A 349 -2.05 -3.61 34.74
CA ASN A 349 -3.37 -4.04 35.21
C ASN A 349 -3.69 -5.53 34.97
N GLY A 350 -2.85 -6.25 34.23
CA GLY A 350 -3.01 -7.69 33.95
C GLY A 350 -4.10 -8.04 32.93
N ASP A 351 -4.79 -7.06 32.34
CA ASP A 351 -5.94 -7.27 31.44
C ASP A 351 -5.64 -6.83 30.00
N LEU A 352 -4.85 -7.64 29.30
CA LEU A 352 -4.48 -7.36 27.90
C LEU A 352 -5.70 -7.35 26.96
N PHE A 353 -6.54 -8.38 27.04
CA PHE A 353 -7.63 -8.57 26.09
C PHE A 353 -8.79 -7.60 26.34
N GLY A 354 -9.09 -7.25 27.59
CA GLY A 354 -10.09 -6.22 27.89
C GLY A 354 -9.64 -4.82 27.46
N ASN A 355 -8.35 -4.49 27.55
CA ASN A 355 -7.83 -3.24 26.98
C ASN A 355 -7.86 -3.25 25.45
N LEU A 356 -7.46 -4.37 24.83
CA LEU A 356 -7.50 -4.53 23.38
C LEU A 356 -8.93 -4.41 22.84
N ASP A 357 -9.92 -5.02 23.49
CA ASP A 357 -11.34 -4.94 23.12
C ASP A 357 -11.84 -3.49 23.09
N LYS A 358 -11.47 -2.67 24.08
CA LYS A 358 -11.83 -1.25 24.11
C LYS A 358 -11.28 -0.51 22.89
N VAL A 359 -10.04 -0.78 22.51
CA VAL A 359 -9.40 -0.11 21.36
C VAL A 359 -9.99 -0.61 20.03
N LEU A 360 -10.25 -1.91 19.91
CA LEU A 360 -10.91 -2.50 18.75
C LEU A 360 -12.31 -1.92 18.55
N GLU A 361 -13.09 -1.73 19.61
CA GLU A 361 -14.40 -1.09 19.55
C GLU A 361 -14.34 0.38 19.11
N ILE A 362 -13.31 1.12 19.54
CA ILE A 362 -13.08 2.49 19.06
C ILE A 362 -12.79 2.46 17.54
N ALA A 363 -11.91 1.58 17.08
CA ALA A 363 -11.58 1.43 15.67
C ALA A 363 -12.81 1.03 14.82
N ARG A 364 -13.59 0.04 15.30
CA ARG A 364 -14.86 -0.39 14.69
C ARG A 364 -15.82 0.78 14.49
N LYS A 365 -16.08 1.55 15.55
CA LYS A 365 -17.00 2.70 15.50
C LYS A 365 -16.54 3.76 14.50
N GLN A 366 -15.24 4.05 14.43
CA GLN A 366 -14.71 5.00 13.44
C GLN A 366 -14.86 4.53 12.02
N LEU A 367 -14.49 3.28 11.73
CA LEU A 367 -14.55 2.75 10.37
C LEU A 367 -15.99 2.70 9.86
N LYS A 368 -16.95 2.33 10.72
CA LYS A 368 -18.39 2.42 10.40
C LYS A 368 -18.83 3.86 10.11
N HIS A 369 -18.37 4.82 10.91
CA HIS A 369 -18.68 6.23 10.68
C HIS A 369 -18.09 6.72 9.35
N LYS A 370 -16.80 6.43 9.10
CA LYS A 370 -16.13 6.76 7.84
C LYS A 370 -16.87 6.17 6.65
N ARG A 371 -17.24 4.89 6.69
CA ARG A 371 -18.01 4.23 5.63
C ARG A 371 -19.31 4.97 5.31
N LYS A 372 -20.06 5.38 6.33
CA LYS A 372 -21.30 6.16 6.13
C LYS A 372 -21.02 7.50 5.43
N VAL A 373 -20.00 8.22 5.88
CA VAL A 373 -19.63 9.53 5.33
C VAL A 373 -19.19 9.42 3.88
N ILE A 374 -18.27 8.50 3.55
CA ILE A 374 -17.80 8.37 2.16
C ILE A 374 -18.88 7.81 1.23
N THR A 375 -19.77 6.95 1.72
CA THR A 375 -20.92 6.47 0.95
C THR A 375 -21.88 7.62 0.62
N HIS A 376 -22.08 8.54 1.56
CA HIS A 376 -22.84 9.76 1.31
C HIS A 376 -22.16 10.64 0.25
N SER A 377 -20.83 10.81 0.33
CA SER A 377 -20.05 11.53 -0.69
C SER A 377 -20.19 10.92 -2.08
N LEU A 378 -20.10 9.59 -2.18
CA LEU A 378 -20.31 8.85 -3.44
C LEU A 378 -21.73 9.10 -4.00
N ASN A 379 -22.76 8.91 -3.17
CA ASN A 379 -24.16 9.01 -3.59
C ASN A 379 -24.57 10.43 -3.99
N ASN A 380 -23.92 11.46 -3.45
CA ASN A 380 -24.17 12.86 -3.79
C ASN A 380 -23.33 13.37 -4.98
N GLY A 381 -22.59 12.49 -5.65
CA GLY A 381 -21.82 12.85 -6.86
C GLY A 381 -20.50 13.57 -6.59
N LEU A 382 -19.94 13.50 -5.37
CA LEU A 382 -18.60 14.04 -5.10
C LEU A 382 -17.49 13.20 -5.74
N LEU A 383 -17.77 11.90 -5.97
CA LEU A 383 -16.83 10.93 -6.55
C LEU A 383 -17.41 10.37 -7.87
N PRO A 384 -17.59 11.21 -8.90
CA PRO A 384 -18.31 10.84 -10.11
C PRO A 384 -17.66 9.66 -10.84
N THR A 385 -16.33 9.64 -10.97
CA THR A 385 -15.63 8.55 -11.67
C THR A 385 -15.82 7.21 -10.96
N THR A 386 -15.69 7.22 -9.63
CA THR A 386 -15.90 6.06 -8.78
C THR A 386 -17.35 5.61 -8.83
N GLN A 387 -18.32 6.55 -8.81
CA GLN A 387 -19.74 6.24 -8.88
C GLN A 387 -20.11 5.50 -10.17
N HIS A 388 -19.51 5.88 -11.30
CA HIS A 388 -19.77 5.24 -12.59
C HIS A 388 -19.06 3.89 -12.73
N THR A 389 -17.81 3.80 -12.28
CA THR A 389 -16.97 2.61 -12.53
C THR A 389 -17.08 1.53 -11.46
N LEU A 390 -17.34 1.89 -10.21
CA LEU A 390 -17.48 0.95 -9.10
C LEU A 390 -18.97 0.73 -8.77
N CYS A 391 -19.66 -0.07 -9.58
CA CYS A 391 -21.11 -0.22 -9.48
C CYS A 391 -21.58 -0.86 -8.15
N SER A 392 -20.74 -1.64 -7.48
CA SER A 392 -21.01 -2.20 -6.15
C SER A 392 -20.88 -1.16 -5.03
N GLY A 393 -20.46 0.08 -5.36
CA GLY A 393 -20.04 1.06 -4.37
C GLY A 393 -19.01 0.47 -3.42
N PHE A 394 -19.11 0.79 -2.13
CA PHE A 394 -18.17 0.27 -1.12
C PHE A 394 -18.57 -1.09 -0.53
N MET A 395 -19.53 -1.82 -1.11
CA MET A 395 -20.03 -3.08 -0.52
C MET A 395 -18.94 -4.15 -0.39
N ASN A 396 -18.02 -4.19 -1.36
CA ASN A 396 -16.91 -5.14 -1.41
C ASN A 396 -15.62 -4.56 -0.82
N HIS A 397 -15.65 -3.38 -0.19
CA HIS A 397 -14.47 -2.77 0.45
C HIS A 397 -14.44 -3.10 1.93
N PHE A 398 -13.25 -3.32 2.48
CA PHE A 398 -13.01 -3.64 3.88
C PHE A 398 -12.95 -2.40 4.77
N ASN A 399 -13.38 -2.57 6.01
CA ASN A 399 -13.01 -1.72 7.14
C ASN A 399 -11.72 -2.27 7.76
N THR A 400 -10.60 -1.57 7.57
CA THR A 400 -9.29 -2.16 7.89
C THR A 400 -8.78 -1.75 9.27
N ILE A 401 -8.48 -2.76 10.09
CA ILE A 401 -7.82 -2.59 11.37
C ILE A 401 -6.36 -3.00 11.21
N GLY A 402 -5.46 -2.05 11.43
CA GLY A 402 -4.02 -2.25 11.32
C GLY A 402 -3.34 -2.41 12.68
N VAL A 403 -2.16 -3.01 12.70
CA VAL A 403 -1.29 -3.06 13.89
C VAL A 403 0.06 -2.40 13.61
N VAL A 404 0.72 -1.89 14.64
CA VAL A 404 2.10 -1.33 14.59
C VAL A 404 2.84 -1.69 15.89
N GLY A 405 4.11 -2.11 15.80
CA GLY A 405 4.99 -2.23 16.97
C GLY A 405 4.92 -3.53 17.77
N PHE A 406 4.73 -4.70 17.16
CA PHE A 406 4.64 -5.95 17.93
C PHE A 406 5.94 -6.36 18.63
N HIS A 407 7.10 -5.98 18.10
CA HIS A 407 8.38 -6.15 18.81
C HIS A 407 8.38 -5.39 20.13
N ASP A 408 8.14 -4.09 20.06
CA ASP A 408 8.14 -3.19 21.21
C ASP A 408 6.95 -3.49 22.15
N PHE A 409 5.83 -4.02 21.65
CA PHE A 409 4.75 -4.59 22.45
C PHE A 409 5.21 -5.77 23.31
N CYS A 410 5.95 -6.73 22.74
CA CYS A 410 6.47 -7.86 23.49
C CYS A 410 7.47 -7.39 24.56
N MET A 411 8.36 -6.46 24.22
CA MET A 411 9.28 -5.84 25.18
C MET A 411 8.53 -5.14 26.32
N ASN A 412 7.50 -4.35 26.00
CA ASN A 412 6.72 -3.64 27.01
C ASN A 412 5.87 -4.56 27.90
N TYR A 413 5.28 -5.63 27.34
CA TYR A 413 4.32 -6.48 28.06
C TYR A 413 4.98 -7.63 28.82
N ILE A 414 5.96 -8.32 28.21
CA ILE A 414 6.62 -9.51 28.79
C ILE A 414 8.14 -9.39 28.89
N ASP A 415 8.73 -8.26 28.50
CA ASP A 415 10.19 -8.03 28.53
C ASP A 415 10.98 -9.11 27.76
N GLN A 416 10.46 -9.50 26.60
CA GLN A 416 11.07 -10.46 25.70
C GLN A 416 10.88 -10.03 24.24
N PRO A 417 11.84 -10.28 23.34
CA PRO A 417 11.73 -9.89 21.95
C PRO A 417 10.68 -10.75 21.23
N ILE A 418 10.07 -10.21 20.17
CA ILE A 418 9.07 -10.89 19.33
C ILE A 418 9.55 -12.25 18.79
N TYR A 419 10.84 -12.43 18.54
CA TYR A 419 11.43 -13.66 18.01
C TYR A 419 11.74 -14.73 19.07
N SER A 420 11.59 -14.41 20.37
CA SER A 420 11.67 -15.41 21.45
C SER A 420 10.50 -16.40 21.38
N ILE A 421 10.63 -17.57 22.02
CA ILE A 421 9.54 -18.56 22.09
C ILE A 421 8.27 -17.93 22.71
N ALA A 422 8.44 -17.17 23.80
CA ALA A 422 7.34 -16.49 24.47
C ALA A 422 6.74 -15.34 23.62
N GLY A 423 7.58 -14.51 23.01
CA GLY A 423 7.15 -13.41 22.14
C GLY A 423 6.38 -13.88 20.91
N ARG A 424 6.84 -14.95 20.26
CA ARG A 424 6.16 -15.58 19.12
C ARG A 424 4.79 -16.13 19.52
N ALA A 425 4.73 -16.89 20.62
CA ALA A 425 3.48 -17.45 21.11
C ALA A 425 2.47 -16.36 21.50
N LEU A 426 2.93 -15.30 22.18
CA LEU A 426 2.10 -14.16 22.54
C LEU A 426 1.58 -13.43 21.30
N THR A 427 2.44 -13.14 20.33
CA THR A 427 2.08 -12.42 19.10
C THR A 427 0.99 -13.17 18.34
N LYS A 428 1.17 -14.48 18.12
CA LYS A 428 0.17 -15.33 17.47
C LYS A 428 -1.15 -15.36 18.24
N LYS A 429 -1.10 -15.45 19.57
CA LYS A 429 -2.29 -15.43 20.43
C LYS A 429 -3.07 -14.12 20.28
N VAL A 430 -2.37 -12.98 20.28
CA VAL A 430 -3.00 -11.65 20.14
C VAL A 430 -3.57 -11.46 18.74
N LEU A 431 -2.83 -11.79 17.68
CA LEU A 431 -3.31 -11.67 16.29
C LEU A 431 -4.54 -12.57 16.05
N ARG A 432 -4.51 -13.81 16.54
CA ARG A 432 -5.67 -14.72 16.45
C ARG A 432 -6.89 -14.16 17.16
N TYR A 433 -6.72 -13.64 18.37
CA TYR A 433 -7.78 -13.00 19.12
C TYR A 433 -8.38 -11.79 18.37
N MET A 434 -7.51 -10.93 17.81
CA MET A 434 -7.96 -9.79 16.98
C MET A 434 -8.74 -10.27 15.76
N ARG A 435 -8.28 -11.32 15.07
CA ARG A 435 -8.98 -11.90 13.92
C ARG A 435 -10.36 -12.42 14.31
N GLU A 436 -10.48 -13.14 15.42
CA GLU A 436 -11.76 -13.64 15.93
C GLU A 436 -12.73 -12.49 16.24
N LYS A 437 -12.27 -11.44 16.93
CA LYS A 437 -13.09 -10.24 17.19
C LYS A 437 -13.51 -9.50 15.94
N ILE A 438 -12.61 -9.39 14.97
CA ILE A 438 -12.91 -8.80 13.66
C ILE A 438 -13.97 -9.63 12.92
N ALA A 439 -13.93 -10.95 13.04
CA ALA A 439 -14.97 -11.85 12.52
C ALA A 439 -16.33 -11.55 13.13
N ASP A 440 -16.38 -11.36 14.46
CA ASP A 440 -17.59 -11.00 15.18
C ASP A 440 -18.14 -9.67 14.66
N PHE A 441 -17.28 -8.64 14.52
CA PHE A 441 -17.68 -7.33 13.97
C PHE A 441 -18.27 -7.46 12.57
N GLN A 442 -17.65 -8.25 11.70
CA GLN A 442 -18.14 -8.48 10.34
C GLN A 442 -19.54 -9.12 10.36
N ARG A 443 -19.75 -10.16 11.17
CA ARG A 443 -21.04 -10.84 11.30
C ARG A 443 -22.13 -9.95 11.87
N GLU A 444 -21.80 -9.16 12.89
CA GLU A 444 -22.71 -8.26 13.58
C GLU A 444 -23.10 -7.05 12.72
N ASP A 445 -22.12 -6.44 12.05
CA ASP A 445 -22.32 -5.20 11.29
C ASP A 445 -22.77 -5.44 9.86
N LYS A 446 -22.62 -6.68 9.34
CA LYS A 446 -22.82 -7.02 7.92
C LYS A 446 -21.98 -6.12 7.02
N MET A 447 -20.72 -5.95 7.40
CA MET A 447 -19.72 -5.16 6.68
C MET A 447 -18.40 -5.91 6.69
N LEU A 448 -17.62 -5.83 5.62
CA LEU A 448 -16.34 -6.50 5.56
C LEU A 448 -15.33 -5.83 6.50
N TYR A 449 -14.53 -6.64 7.19
CA TYR A 449 -13.40 -6.19 7.99
C TYR A 449 -12.18 -7.07 7.73
N ASN A 450 -10.99 -6.48 7.81
CA ASN A 450 -9.75 -7.23 7.72
C ASN A 450 -8.70 -6.73 8.73
N LEU A 451 -7.76 -7.62 9.03
CA LEU A 451 -6.57 -7.33 9.84
C LEU A 451 -5.38 -7.12 8.91
N GLU A 452 -4.70 -5.98 9.05
CA GLU A 452 -3.58 -5.59 8.18
C GLU A 452 -2.27 -5.33 8.96
N GLN A 453 -1.17 -5.73 8.35
CA GLN A 453 0.18 -5.34 8.70
C GLN A 453 0.47 -3.97 8.07
N THR A 454 0.09 -2.90 8.79
CA THR A 454 0.24 -1.51 8.33
C THR A 454 1.66 -1.21 7.82
N PRO A 455 1.87 -0.54 6.68
CA PRO A 455 3.22 -0.11 6.26
C PRO A 455 3.89 0.91 7.19
N ALA A 456 3.09 1.65 7.97
CA ALA A 456 3.50 2.55 9.05
C ALA A 456 4.68 3.52 8.77
N GLU A 457 4.78 4.06 7.54
CA GLU A 457 5.89 4.95 7.14
C GLU A 457 6.12 6.14 8.10
N LYS A 458 5.03 6.66 8.68
CA LYS A 458 5.03 7.74 9.68
C LYS A 458 4.51 7.29 11.04
N THR A 459 3.57 6.34 11.02
CA THR A 459 2.80 5.95 12.20
C THR A 459 3.67 5.36 13.28
N ALA A 460 4.72 4.60 12.92
CA ALA A 460 5.67 4.02 13.86
C ALA A 460 6.40 5.08 14.69
N GLY A 461 7.03 6.07 14.04
CA GLY A 461 7.70 7.18 14.72
C GLY A 461 6.72 8.06 15.51
N ARG A 462 5.51 8.31 14.97
CA ARG A 462 4.48 9.07 15.68
C ARG A 462 4.06 8.42 16.99
N PHE A 463 3.81 7.10 16.98
CA PHE A 463 3.44 6.38 18.19
C PHE A 463 4.55 6.41 19.23
N ALA A 464 5.80 6.13 18.84
CA ALA A 464 6.93 6.18 19.74
C ALA A 464 7.11 7.57 20.37
N PHE A 465 6.93 8.65 19.59
CA PHE A 465 6.99 10.02 20.10
C PHE A 465 5.93 10.32 21.15
N HIS A 466 4.65 10.01 20.89
CA HIS A 466 3.58 10.25 21.86
C HIS A 466 3.73 9.41 23.12
N ASP A 467 4.14 8.15 22.98
CA ASP A 467 4.33 7.28 24.13
C ASP A 467 5.51 7.76 24.99
N TYR A 468 6.60 8.23 24.38
CA TYR A 468 7.73 8.84 25.10
C TYR A 468 7.33 10.10 25.87
N GLN A 469 6.48 10.95 25.31
CA GLN A 469 5.95 12.12 26.02
C GLN A 469 5.16 11.74 27.28
N ASP A 470 4.38 10.67 27.20
CA ASP A 470 3.48 10.28 28.30
C ASP A 470 4.16 9.37 29.34
N PHE A 471 5.13 8.54 28.94
CA PHE A 471 5.72 7.52 29.80
C PHE A 471 7.21 7.68 30.07
N GLY A 472 7.92 8.52 29.31
CA GLY A 472 9.37 8.68 29.42
C GLY A 472 10.08 7.32 29.41
N ASP A 473 11.11 7.18 30.25
CA ASP A 473 11.93 5.97 30.36
C ASP A 473 11.23 4.76 31.00
N ALA A 474 9.95 4.89 31.40
CA ALA A 474 9.21 3.78 32.00
C ALA A 474 8.80 2.71 30.99
N ALA A 475 8.70 3.06 29.70
CA ALA A 475 8.35 2.13 28.63
C ALA A 475 9.56 1.89 27.71
N HIS A 476 9.50 0.79 26.96
CA HIS A 476 10.47 0.45 25.93
C HIS A 476 10.13 1.13 24.59
N TYR A 477 11.17 1.61 23.92
CA TYR A 477 11.14 2.14 22.56
C TYR A 477 12.39 1.68 21.83
N SER A 478 12.29 1.44 20.53
CA SER A 478 13.48 1.31 19.71
C SER A 478 14.05 2.73 19.46
N ILE A 479 15.33 2.91 19.79
CA ILE A 479 16.08 4.14 19.54
C ILE A 479 17.15 3.79 18.52
N ASN A 480 17.19 4.53 17.42
CA ASN A 480 18.25 4.37 16.43
C ASN A 480 19.50 5.18 16.75
N ASP A 481 20.57 4.97 15.98
CA ASP A 481 21.87 5.60 16.18
C ASP A 481 21.82 7.13 16.14
N ASP A 482 20.83 7.72 15.48
CA ASP A 482 20.61 9.17 15.41
C ASP A 482 19.80 9.71 16.61
N GLY A 483 19.46 8.86 17.59
CA GLY A 483 18.65 9.21 18.75
C GLY A 483 17.15 9.38 18.45
N VAL A 484 16.69 8.94 17.28
CA VAL A 484 15.28 9.06 16.88
C VAL A 484 14.49 7.85 17.39
N LEU A 485 13.40 8.14 18.10
CA LEU A 485 12.44 7.15 18.60
C LEU A 485 11.57 6.62 17.46
N GLU A 486 11.53 5.31 17.28
CA GLU A 486 10.65 4.66 16.30
C GLU A 486 10.22 3.27 16.82
N TYR A 487 9.02 2.83 16.49
CA TYR A 487 8.62 1.45 16.75
C TYR A 487 8.88 0.55 15.55
N THR A 488 9.08 -0.74 15.82
CA THR A 488 9.21 -1.74 14.75
C THR A 488 7.92 -1.76 13.92
N ASN A 489 8.06 -1.80 12.59
CA ASN A 489 6.89 -1.79 11.73
C ASN A 489 6.03 -3.05 11.94
N SER A 490 4.75 -2.87 12.28
CA SER A 490 3.75 -3.94 12.41
C SER A 490 4.25 -5.18 13.17
N THR A 491 4.34 -6.34 12.51
CA THR A 491 4.80 -7.63 13.07
C THR A 491 6.14 -8.06 12.50
N HIS A 492 6.86 -7.16 11.83
CA HIS A 492 8.21 -7.47 11.38
C HIS A 492 9.14 -7.72 12.57
N LEU A 493 10.19 -8.49 12.31
CA LEU A 493 11.35 -8.51 13.21
C LEU A 493 12.08 -7.16 13.16
N PRO A 494 12.84 -6.81 14.22
CA PRO A 494 13.73 -5.65 14.20
C PRO A 494 14.57 -5.59 12.94
N VAL A 495 14.80 -4.38 12.43
CA VAL A 495 15.46 -4.17 11.13
C VAL A 495 16.92 -4.64 11.11
N ASP A 496 17.54 -4.75 12.29
CA ASP A 496 18.91 -5.23 12.52
C ASP A 496 18.98 -6.75 12.80
N TYR A 497 17.88 -7.48 12.63
CA TYR A 497 17.84 -8.93 12.86
C TYR A 497 18.63 -9.71 11.80
N LYS A 498 19.63 -10.48 12.23
CA LYS A 498 20.63 -11.10 11.33
C LYS A 498 20.23 -12.44 10.70
N GLY A 499 19.25 -13.15 11.25
CA GLY A 499 18.88 -14.48 10.78
C GLY A 499 17.90 -14.46 9.61
N LEU A 500 18.36 -14.54 8.35
CA LEU A 500 17.46 -14.55 7.17
C LEU A 500 16.43 -15.69 7.21
N VAL A 501 16.89 -16.92 7.42
CA VAL A 501 16.03 -18.12 7.43
C VAL A 501 15.04 -18.04 8.60
N ASP A 502 15.52 -17.61 9.77
CA ASP A 502 14.65 -17.43 10.94
C ASP A 502 13.63 -16.32 10.73
N LYS A 503 14.01 -15.21 10.08
CA LYS A 503 13.09 -14.12 9.73
C LYS A 503 11.97 -14.61 8.83
N ILE A 504 12.29 -15.33 7.75
CA ILE A 504 11.31 -15.90 6.82
C ILE A 504 10.34 -16.82 7.56
N ARG A 505 10.87 -17.72 8.40
CA ARG A 505 10.05 -18.65 9.19
C ARG A 505 9.15 -17.92 10.18
N ILE A 506 9.71 -17.02 10.98
CA ILE A 506 8.98 -16.34 12.06
C ILE A 506 7.93 -15.38 11.51
N GLU A 507 8.27 -14.56 10.50
CA GLU A 507 7.29 -13.67 9.87
C GLU A 507 6.19 -14.45 9.12
N GLY A 508 6.54 -15.57 8.48
CA GLY A 508 5.56 -16.49 7.87
C GLY A 508 4.52 -17.00 8.86
N GLU A 509 4.91 -17.35 10.09
CA GLU A 509 3.96 -17.73 11.13
C GLU A 509 2.93 -16.64 11.47
N PHE A 510 3.30 -15.36 11.29
CA PHE A 510 2.42 -14.23 11.53
C PHE A 510 1.53 -13.93 10.32
N HIS A 511 2.03 -14.11 9.09
CA HIS A 511 1.27 -13.89 7.86
C HIS A 511 -0.06 -14.65 7.84
N ARG A 512 -0.06 -15.90 8.35
CA ARG A 512 -1.25 -16.74 8.48
C ARG A 512 -2.37 -16.12 9.33
N GLU A 513 -2.04 -15.23 10.26
CA GLU A 513 -3.03 -14.62 11.14
C GLU A 513 -3.65 -13.34 10.55
N PHE A 514 -3.03 -12.76 9.51
CA PHE A 514 -3.61 -11.63 8.77
C PHE A 514 -4.68 -12.10 7.77
N THR A 515 -5.67 -11.24 7.57
CA THR A 515 -6.77 -11.45 6.61
C THR A 515 -6.80 -10.38 5.52
N GLY A 516 -6.07 -9.28 5.73
CA GLY A 516 -5.71 -8.31 4.72
C GLY A 516 -4.20 -8.30 4.45
N GLY A 517 -3.67 -7.12 4.11
CA GLY A 517 -2.28 -6.96 3.71
C GLY A 517 -1.25 -7.42 4.72
N CYS A 518 -0.31 -8.24 4.27
CA CYS A 518 0.96 -8.49 4.94
C CYS A 518 2.07 -8.63 3.90
N ILE A 519 3.30 -8.35 4.29
CA ILE A 519 4.49 -8.44 3.46
C ILE A 519 5.71 -8.73 4.32
N THR A 520 6.69 -9.46 3.77
CA THR A 520 8.06 -9.49 4.30
C THR A 520 9.03 -8.85 3.32
N HIS A 521 9.78 -7.85 3.80
CA HIS A 521 10.88 -7.26 3.04
C HIS A 521 12.18 -7.98 3.35
N LEU A 522 12.81 -8.52 2.30
CA LEU A 522 14.13 -9.14 2.37
C LEU A 522 15.14 -8.19 1.71
N PHE A 523 15.78 -7.36 2.54
CA PHE A 523 16.78 -6.40 2.09
C PHE A 523 18.09 -7.14 1.78
N MET A 524 18.59 -6.97 0.56
CA MET A 524 19.80 -7.62 0.08
C MET A 524 20.89 -6.59 -0.14
N ASP A 525 22.14 -7.03 0.00
CA ASP A 525 23.29 -6.28 -0.50
C ASP A 525 23.40 -6.44 -2.02
N GLU A 526 24.56 -6.86 -2.52
CA GLU A 526 24.78 -7.14 -3.93
C GLU A 526 24.22 -8.52 -4.28
N ILE A 527 23.36 -8.57 -5.29
CA ILE A 527 22.88 -9.83 -5.85
C ILE A 527 23.68 -10.11 -7.12
N SER A 528 24.71 -10.94 -7.01
CA SER A 528 25.61 -11.28 -8.12
C SER A 528 25.26 -12.61 -8.81
N ASN A 529 24.52 -13.50 -8.14
CA ASN A 529 24.16 -14.82 -8.64
C ASN A 529 22.64 -14.97 -8.84
N VAL A 530 22.19 -14.85 -10.10
CA VAL A 530 20.77 -14.99 -10.47
C VAL A 530 20.27 -16.42 -10.21
N GLU A 531 21.08 -17.46 -10.47
CA GLU A 531 20.67 -18.85 -10.24
C GLU A 531 20.46 -19.14 -8.74
N GLY A 532 21.34 -18.59 -7.90
CA GLY A 532 21.20 -18.64 -6.44
C GLY A 532 19.92 -17.94 -5.97
N LEU A 533 19.64 -16.75 -6.49
CA LEU A 533 18.40 -16.02 -6.23
C LEU A 533 17.17 -16.81 -6.64
N THR A 534 17.16 -17.40 -7.85
CA THR A 534 16.04 -18.21 -8.34
C THR A 534 15.75 -19.38 -7.40
N LYS A 535 16.78 -20.13 -6.99
CA LYS A 535 16.66 -21.23 -6.03
C LYS A 535 16.14 -20.75 -4.68
N PHE A 536 16.58 -19.57 -4.24
CA PHE A 536 16.13 -18.98 -2.98
C PHE A 536 14.66 -18.55 -3.03
N ILE A 537 14.22 -17.85 -4.07
CA ILE A 537 12.81 -17.42 -4.25
C ILE A 537 11.92 -18.65 -4.31
N LYS A 538 12.29 -19.65 -5.12
CA LYS A 538 11.54 -20.92 -5.23
C LYS A 538 11.41 -21.61 -3.88
N LYS A 539 12.52 -21.80 -3.15
CA LYS A 539 12.50 -22.42 -1.81
C LYS A 539 11.69 -21.61 -0.80
N THR A 540 11.74 -20.28 -0.87
CA THR A 540 10.98 -19.40 0.01
C THR A 540 9.49 -19.55 -0.26
N ALA A 541 9.08 -19.58 -1.53
CA ALA A 541 7.68 -19.78 -1.92
C ALA A 541 7.17 -21.17 -1.49
N GLU A 542 7.95 -22.22 -1.68
CA GLU A 542 7.54 -23.61 -1.41
C GLU A 542 7.61 -24.02 0.07
N ASN A 543 8.56 -23.47 0.85
CA ASN A 543 8.88 -23.98 2.20
C ASN A 543 8.65 -22.96 3.32
N SER A 544 7.99 -21.83 3.04
CA SER A 544 7.62 -20.86 4.06
C SER A 544 6.14 -20.53 4.02
N ASP A 545 5.63 -20.02 5.15
CA ASP A 545 4.27 -19.49 5.25
C ASP A 545 4.18 -18.02 4.79
N LEU A 546 5.17 -17.48 4.08
CA LEU A 546 5.10 -16.11 3.57
C LEU A 546 4.11 -16.03 2.40
N SER A 547 3.01 -15.30 2.61
CA SER A 547 2.03 -14.96 1.57
C SER A 547 2.51 -13.95 0.54
N TYR A 548 3.38 -13.03 0.95
CA TYR A 548 3.80 -11.91 0.11
C TYR A 548 5.17 -11.41 0.54
N PHE A 549 6.11 -11.31 -0.39
CA PHE A 549 7.47 -10.90 -0.07
C PHE A 549 8.14 -10.14 -1.21
N SER A 550 9.18 -9.39 -0.87
CA SER A 550 9.99 -8.65 -1.84
C SER A 550 11.48 -8.91 -1.62
N ILE A 551 12.22 -9.05 -2.71
CA ILE A 551 13.69 -9.05 -2.71
C ILE A 551 14.17 -7.65 -3.03
N THR A 552 14.87 -7.02 -2.10
CA THR A 552 15.17 -5.58 -2.17
C THR A 552 16.68 -5.32 -2.10
N PRO A 553 17.41 -5.39 -3.23
CA PRO A 553 18.75 -4.85 -3.31
C PRO A 553 18.74 -3.33 -3.05
N THR A 554 19.80 -2.85 -2.39
CA THR A 554 20.13 -1.43 -2.40
C THR A 554 20.69 -1.06 -3.77
N LEU A 555 20.30 0.09 -4.32
CA LEU A 555 20.74 0.54 -5.64
C LEU A 555 21.47 1.88 -5.53
N SER A 556 22.56 2.03 -6.27
CA SER A 556 23.30 3.29 -6.40
C SER A 556 23.24 3.79 -7.84
N VAL A 557 22.62 4.95 -8.06
CA VAL A 557 22.49 5.54 -9.40
C VAL A 557 23.57 6.61 -9.59
N CYS A 558 24.44 6.40 -10.58
CA CYS A 558 25.40 7.40 -11.01
C CYS A 558 24.86 8.20 -12.20
N LEU A 559 24.55 9.49 -11.97
CA LEU A 559 24.02 10.37 -13.02
C LEU A 559 25.04 10.69 -14.13
N ASN A 560 26.33 10.67 -13.81
CA ASN A 560 27.40 10.91 -14.79
C ASN A 560 27.54 9.73 -15.76
N CYS A 561 27.62 8.51 -15.23
CA CYS A 561 27.66 7.29 -16.05
C CYS A 561 26.30 6.88 -16.62
N LYS A 562 25.19 7.44 -16.09
CA LYS A 562 23.80 7.02 -16.36
C LYS A 562 23.59 5.53 -16.13
N LYS A 563 24.16 5.00 -15.05
CA LYS A 563 24.12 3.58 -14.69
C LYS A 563 23.56 3.39 -13.28
N THR A 564 22.77 2.33 -13.11
CA THR A 564 22.43 1.77 -11.80
C THR A 564 23.49 0.73 -11.42
N LEU A 565 23.99 0.81 -10.19
CA LEU A 565 24.86 -0.16 -9.56
C LEU A 565 24.04 -0.88 -8.48
N ILE A 566 24.28 -2.17 -8.28
CA ILE A 566 23.60 -2.98 -7.26
C ILE A 566 24.53 -3.00 -6.05
N GLY A 567 24.08 -2.46 -4.93
CA GLY A 567 24.87 -2.25 -3.71
C GLY A 567 24.80 -0.82 -3.21
N ASN A 568 25.30 -0.59 -2.00
CA ASN A 568 25.40 0.73 -1.39
C ASN A 568 26.77 1.36 -1.71
N PHE A 569 26.84 2.09 -2.81
CA PHE A 569 28.05 2.79 -3.26
C PHE A 569 27.87 4.31 -3.20
N PRO A 570 28.23 5.00 -2.09
CA PRO A 570 28.13 6.46 -2.00
C PRO A 570 28.88 7.20 -3.12
N SER A 571 29.96 6.60 -3.64
CA SER A 571 30.73 7.06 -4.79
C SER A 571 30.76 6.01 -5.90
N CYS A 572 30.59 6.43 -7.15
CA CYS A 572 30.60 5.54 -8.31
C CYS A 572 31.98 4.89 -8.49
N PRO A 573 32.11 3.55 -8.52
CA PRO A 573 33.40 2.88 -8.70
C PRO A 573 34.00 3.09 -10.10
N ILE A 574 33.22 3.60 -11.07
CA ILE A 574 33.65 3.83 -12.44
C ILE A 574 34.23 5.24 -12.64
N CYS A 575 33.57 6.27 -12.09
CA CYS A 575 33.94 7.67 -12.35
C CYS A 575 34.14 8.51 -11.08
N ASN A 576 34.07 7.88 -9.89
CA ASN A 576 34.29 8.49 -8.58
C ASN A 576 33.37 9.68 -8.23
N THR A 577 32.26 9.87 -8.95
CA THR A 577 31.25 10.89 -8.62
C THR A 577 30.27 10.34 -7.60
N GLN A 578 29.68 11.22 -6.79
CA GLN A 578 28.62 10.85 -5.84
C GLN A 578 27.46 10.15 -6.55
N THR A 579 26.93 9.09 -5.95
CA THR A 579 25.72 8.40 -6.43
C THR A 579 24.50 8.80 -5.61
N ILE A 580 23.32 8.54 -6.17
CA ILE A 580 22.06 8.61 -5.45
C ILE A 580 21.71 7.21 -4.97
N ILE A 581 21.57 7.03 -3.65
CA ILE A 581 21.17 5.75 -3.06
C ILE A 581 19.65 5.61 -3.11
N TRP A 582 19.18 4.49 -3.64
CA TRP A 582 17.79 4.09 -3.75
C TRP A 582 17.57 2.79 -2.98
N SER A 583 16.47 2.73 -2.24
CA SER A 583 15.98 1.52 -1.59
C SER A 583 14.45 1.61 -1.45
N ARG A 584 13.81 0.60 -0.84
CA ARG A 584 12.38 0.65 -0.53
C ARG A 584 12.16 1.31 0.82
N VAL A 585 11.30 2.34 0.88
CA VAL A 585 10.95 3.02 2.14
C VAL A 585 10.19 2.05 3.04
N THR A 586 8.98 1.69 2.63
CA THR A 586 8.05 0.75 3.27
C THR A 586 7.38 -0.18 2.26
N GLY A 587 7.72 -0.05 0.98
CA GLY A 587 7.11 -0.82 -0.11
C GLY A 587 7.23 -0.19 -1.51
N TYR A 588 8.04 0.84 -1.72
CA TYR A 588 8.30 1.38 -3.05
C TYR A 588 9.67 2.05 -3.09
N TYR A 589 10.31 2.02 -4.26
CA TYR A 589 11.65 2.59 -4.44
C TYR A 589 11.61 4.12 -4.48
N ARG A 590 12.41 4.74 -3.59
CA ARG A 590 12.69 6.18 -3.60
C ARG A 590 14.14 6.45 -3.19
N PRO A 591 14.73 7.59 -3.62
CA PRO A 591 16.03 8.03 -3.12
C PRO A 591 15.99 8.16 -1.60
N VAL A 592 16.97 7.58 -0.89
CA VAL A 592 17.06 7.62 0.59
C VAL A 592 17.12 9.05 1.10
N GLU A 593 17.73 9.96 0.34
CA GLU A 593 17.77 11.40 0.64
C GLU A 593 16.39 12.05 0.78
N ARG A 594 15.33 11.48 0.17
CA ARG A 594 13.96 12.00 0.21
C ARG A 594 13.11 11.41 1.32
N TRP A 595 13.63 10.45 2.06
CA TRP A 595 12.85 9.79 3.12
C TRP A 595 12.73 10.73 4.33
N ASN A 596 11.70 10.48 5.13
CA ASN A 596 11.55 11.16 6.42
C ASN A 596 12.70 10.75 7.37
N PRO A 597 13.00 11.54 8.42
CA PRO A 597 14.11 11.28 9.32
C PRO A 597 14.10 9.90 9.98
N ALA A 598 12.93 9.41 10.39
CA ALA A 598 12.79 8.10 11.02
C ALA A 598 13.22 6.99 10.06
N LYS A 599 12.71 7.00 8.82
CA LYS A 599 13.09 6.01 7.80
C LYS A 599 14.54 6.09 7.34
N LYS A 600 15.16 7.28 7.36
CA LYS A 600 16.60 7.41 7.11
C LYS A 600 17.43 6.73 8.20
N ALA A 601 17.01 6.88 9.44
CA ALA A 601 17.68 6.27 10.57
C ALA A 601 17.43 4.75 10.64
N GLU A 602 16.21 4.30 10.34
CA GLU A 602 15.89 2.89 10.11
C GLU A 602 16.81 2.28 9.04
N PHE A 603 16.99 2.94 7.90
CA PHE A 603 17.84 2.47 6.80
C PHE A 603 19.29 2.18 7.24
N LYS A 604 19.86 3.00 8.15
CA LYS A 604 21.22 2.80 8.66
C LYS A 604 21.36 1.54 9.52
N LEU A 605 20.28 1.12 10.18
CA LEU A 605 20.25 -0.07 11.04
C LEU A 605 19.89 -1.35 10.30
N ARG A 606 19.35 -1.25 9.08
CA ARG A 606 18.89 -2.42 8.32
C ARG A 606 20.03 -3.42 8.14
N THR A 607 19.79 -4.64 8.57
CA THR A 607 20.60 -5.77 8.13
C THR A 607 20.23 -6.12 6.71
N THR A 608 21.25 -6.13 5.86
CA THR A 608 21.21 -6.67 4.51
C THR A 608 21.66 -8.13 4.53
N TYR A 609 21.03 -8.95 3.69
CA TYR A 609 21.33 -10.38 3.60
C TYR A 609 22.10 -10.72 2.32
N HIS A 610 22.82 -11.84 2.37
CA HIS A 610 23.50 -12.46 1.24
C HIS A 610 22.88 -13.84 0.98
N ILE A 611 22.73 -14.20 -0.30
CA ILE A 611 22.13 -15.46 -0.77
C ILE A 611 23.15 -16.25 -1.57
#